data_AF-A0A937BUP5-F1
#
_entry.id   AF-A0A937BUP5-F1
#
_cell.length_a   1.000
_cell.length_b   1.000
_cell.length_c   1.000
_cell.angle_alpha   90.00
_cell.angle_beta   90.00
_cell.angle_gamma   90.00
#
_symmetry.space_group_name_H-M   'P 1'
#
loop_
_entity.id
_entity.type
_entity.pdbx_description
1 polymer ?
#
loop_
_entity_poly.entity_id
_entity_poly.type
_entity_poly.pdbx_seq_one_letter_code
_entity_poly.pdbx_strand_id
1 'polypeptide(L)'
;MQKYANIKTDKRAISKDEIERIVCLKLKDENLILARNLFLFSFYCRGMNFTDMANLKWKDINQHKITYNRQKTKELFKFELLPPAIKILNYYKPETFTTKESFVFPIFNESHSTPQALFNRKAKF
;
A
#
# COMPACT_ATOMS: atom_id res chain seq x y z
N MET A 1 -4.90 -14.66 -41.54
CA MET A 1 -4.72 -14.43 -40.08
C MET A 1 -3.98 -13.11 -39.90
N GLN A 2 -4.64 -12.07 -39.40
CA GLN A 2 -4.03 -10.74 -39.22
C GLN A 2 -3.29 -10.71 -37.88
N LYS A 3 -1.98 -10.48 -37.94
CA LYS A 3 -1.09 -10.37 -36.77
C LYS A 3 -1.56 -9.18 -35.91
N TYR A 4 -1.73 -9.40 -34.60
CA TYR A 4 -2.01 -8.34 -33.63
C TYR A 4 -1.04 -7.17 -33.85
N ALA A 5 -1.58 -5.99 -34.17
CA ALA A 5 -0.77 -4.78 -34.28
C ALA A 5 -0.09 -4.53 -32.92
N ASN A 6 1.21 -4.28 -32.92
CA ASN A 6 1.92 -3.73 -31.77
C ASN A 6 1.42 -2.29 -31.55
N ILE A 7 0.26 -2.15 -30.90
CA ILE A 7 -0.30 -0.85 -30.54
C ILE A 7 0.61 -0.27 -29.46
N LYS A 8 1.35 0.78 -29.82
CA LYS A 8 2.22 1.50 -28.89
C LYS A 8 1.34 2.11 -27.80
N THR A 9 1.47 1.61 -26.58
CA THR A 9 0.73 2.14 -25.43
C THR A 9 1.34 3.48 -25.03
N ASP A 10 0.50 4.52 -24.93
CA ASP A 10 0.95 5.83 -24.47
C ASP A 10 1.49 5.78 -23.04
N LYS A 11 2.50 6.63 -22.79
CA LYS A 11 3.14 6.76 -21.47
C LYS A 11 2.17 7.44 -20.49
N ARG A 12 1.43 6.63 -19.73
CA ARG A 12 0.48 7.05 -18.69
C ARG A 12 1.16 7.35 -17.34
N ALA A 13 2.38 7.88 -17.38
CA ALA A 13 3.12 8.19 -16.16
C ALA A 13 2.58 9.47 -15.52
N ILE A 14 2.30 9.43 -14.23
CA ILE A 14 1.90 10.61 -13.46
C ILE A 14 3.10 11.55 -13.29
N SER A 15 2.86 12.85 -13.47
CA SER A 15 3.90 13.87 -13.29
C SER A 15 4.19 14.12 -11.81
N LYS A 16 5.34 14.74 -11.54
CA LYS A 16 5.71 15.14 -10.17
C LYS A 16 4.69 16.12 -9.59
N ASP A 17 4.24 17.09 -10.38
CA ASP A 17 3.28 18.10 -9.93
C ASP A 17 1.92 17.48 -9.58
N GLU A 18 1.49 16.45 -10.31
CA GLU A 18 0.29 15.69 -9.96
C GLU A 18 0.44 14.92 -8.65
N ILE A 19 1.61 14.33 -8.38
CA ILE A 19 1.89 13.70 -7.08
C ILE A 19 1.82 14.76 -5.95
N GLU A 20 2.44 15.92 -6.13
CA GLU A 20 2.41 17.00 -5.13
C GLU A 20 0.98 17.50 -4.88
N ARG A 21 0.16 17.57 -5.93
CA ARG A 21 -1.28 17.88 -5.79
C ARG A 21 -1.98 16.84 -4.93
N ILE A 22 -1.73 15.54 -5.15
CA ILE A 22 -2.30 14.46 -4.34
C ILE A 22 -1.85 14.55 -2.88
N VAL A 23 -0.56 14.83 -2.64
CA VAL A 23 0.00 15.03 -1.29
C VAL A 23 -0.73 16.16 -0.55
N CYS A 24 -1.01 17.27 -1.25
CA CYS A 24 -1.64 18.46 -0.68
C CYS A 24 -3.18 18.40 -0.61
N LEU A 25 -3.83 17.34 -1.11
CA LEU A 25 -5.29 17.23 -1.08
C LEU A 25 -5.83 17.30 0.35
N LYS A 26 -6.78 18.19 0.59
CA LYS A 26 -7.52 18.25 1.86
C LYS A 26 -8.80 17.42 1.71
N LEU A 27 -8.88 16.32 2.44
CA LEU A 27 -9.97 15.36 2.40
C LEU A 27 -10.63 15.29 3.78
N LYS A 28 -11.94 15.10 3.82
CA LYS A 28 -12.72 14.94 5.06
C LYS A 28 -13.28 13.53 5.23
N ASP A 29 -13.39 12.79 4.13
CA ASP A 29 -13.89 11.42 4.13
C ASP A 29 -12.75 10.45 4.42
N GLU A 30 -12.93 9.58 5.41
CA GLU A 30 -11.91 8.64 5.87
C GLU A 30 -11.54 7.61 4.79
N ASN A 31 -12.47 7.19 3.94
CA ASN A 31 -12.16 6.28 2.84
C ASN A 31 -11.29 6.96 1.77
N LEU A 32 -11.54 8.25 1.49
CA LEU A 32 -10.70 9.04 0.58
C LEU A 32 -9.31 9.28 1.17
N ILE A 33 -9.21 9.55 2.48
CA ILE A 33 -7.94 9.69 3.20
C ILE A 33 -7.16 8.37 3.12
N LEU A 34 -7.83 7.23 3.37
CA LEU A 34 -7.24 5.90 3.26
C LEU A 34 -6.73 5.64 1.84
N ALA A 35 -7.55 5.90 0.82
CA ALA A 35 -7.15 5.72 -0.57
C ALA A 35 -5.92 6.56 -0.95
N ARG A 36 -5.90 7.86 -0.57
CA ARG A 36 -4.76 8.74 -0.78
C ARG A 36 -3.51 8.19 -0.08
N ASN A 37 -3.63 7.80 1.18
CA ASN A 37 -2.50 7.31 1.97
C ASN A 37 -1.95 5.98 1.43
N LEU A 38 -2.81 5.04 1.00
CA LEU A 38 -2.39 3.79 0.37
C LEU A 38 -1.69 4.04 -0.96
N PHE A 39 -2.22 4.94 -1.79
CA PHE A 39 -1.59 5.33 -3.04
C PHE A 39 -0.19 5.93 -2.81
N LEU A 40 -0.09 6.93 -1.93
CA LEU A 40 1.18 7.59 -1.62
C LEU A 40 2.18 6.62 -0.96
N PHE A 41 1.72 5.75 -0.07
CA PHE A 41 2.58 4.74 0.54
C PHE A 41 3.11 3.77 -0.52
N SER A 42 2.27 3.29 -1.44
CA SER A 42 2.70 2.48 -2.57
C SER A 42 3.79 3.20 -3.38
N PHE A 43 3.57 4.47 -3.71
CA PHE A 43 4.52 5.29 -4.46
C PHE A 43 5.88 5.43 -3.74
N TYR A 44 5.88 5.80 -2.45
CA TYR A 44 7.12 5.93 -1.67
C TYR A 44 7.82 4.60 -1.39
N CYS A 45 7.08 3.49 -1.40
CA CYS A 45 7.58 2.14 -1.17
C CYS A 45 7.83 1.37 -2.47
N ARG A 46 8.34 2.05 -3.51
CA ARG A 46 8.77 1.47 -4.80
C ARG A 46 7.65 0.75 -5.57
N GLY A 47 6.44 1.28 -5.51
CA GLY A 47 5.27 0.67 -6.14
C GLY A 47 4.83 -0.62 -5.45
N MET A 48 4.82 -0.62 -4.11
CA MET A 48 4.28 -1.74 -3.33
C MET A 48 2.85 -2.01 -3.79
N ASN A 49 2.54 -3.25 -4.16
CA ASN A 49 1.19 -3.57 -4.64
C ASN A 49 0.20 -3.58 -3.46
N PHE A 50 -1.09 -3.50 -3.79
CA PHE A 50 -2.16 -3.47 -2.79
C PHE A 50 -2.16 -4.70 -1.88
N THR A 51 -1.92 -5.90 -2.43
CA THR A 51 -1.92 -7.13 -1.64
C THR A 51 -0.82 -7.14 -0.60
N ASP A 52 0.39 -6.72 -0.95
CA ASP A 52 1.51 -6.59 -0.01
C ASP A 52 1.17 -5.55 1.07
N MET A 53 0.60 -4.39 0.71
CA MET A 53 0.15 -3.38 1.68
C MET A 53 -0.93 -3.92 2.63
N ALA A 54 -1.90 -4.68 2.11
CA ALA A 54 -2.97 -5.24 2.91
C ALA A 54 -2.47 -6.26 3.94
N ASN A 55 -1.40 -7.01 3.63
CA ASN A 55 -0.81 -7.97 4.57
C ASN A 55 0.34 -7.39 5.39
N LEU A 56 0.69 -6.11 5.22
CA LEU A 56 1.80 -5.49 5.91
C LEU A 56 1.48 -5.38 7.41
N LYS A 57 2.36 -5.89 8.25
CA LYS A 57 2.22 -5.88 9.70
C LYS A 57 3.25 -4.98 10.36
N TRP A 58 2.96 -4.54 11.57
CA TRP A 58 3.87 -3.67 12.31
C TRP A 58 5.22 -4.31 12.64
N LYS A 59 5.30 -5.64 12.74
CA LYS A 59 6.57 -6.37 12.89
C LYS A 59 7.52 -6.23 11.69
N ASP A 60 6.96 -5.95 10.52
CA ASP A 60 7.71 -5.79 9.27
C ASP A 60 8.41 -4.43 9.21
N ILE A 61 8.11 -3.54 10.17
CA ILE A 61 8.67 -2.19 10.28
C ILE A 61 9.52 -2.11 11.54
N ASN A 62 10.81 -1.80 11.38
CA ASN A 62 11.73 -1.59 12.48
C ASN A 62 12.45 -0.25 12.31
N GLN A 63 12.23 0.68 13.25
CA GLN A 63 12.68 2.07 13.19
C GLN A 63 12.20 2.73 11.90
N HIS A 64 13.09 2.84 10.91
CA HIS A 64 12.81 3.41 9.59
C HIS A 64 13.00 2.39 8.47
N LYS A 65 13.16 1.10 8.77
CA LYS A 65 13.35 0.05 7.76
C LYS A 65 12.10 -0.82 7.65
N ILE A 66 11.73 -1.14 6.42
CA ILE A 66 10.69 -2.11 6.11
C ILE A 66 11.33 -3.39 5.59
N THR A 67 10.84 -4.54 6.05
CA THR A 67 11.30 -5.87 5.64
C THR A 67 10.10 -6.79 5.46
N TYR A 68 9.85 -7.27 4.23
CA TYR A 68 8.72 -8.16 3.93
C TYR A 68 9.01 -9.06 2.73
N ASN A 69 8.31 -10.20 2.63
CA ASN A 69 8.36 -11.07 1.46
C ASN A 69 7.27 -10.65 0.47
N ARG A 70 7.67 -10.22 -0.73
CA ARG A 70 6.74 -9.77 -1.76
C ARG A 70 5.91 -10.94 -2.27
N GLN A 71 4.59 -10.85 -2.23
CA GLN A 71 3.75 -12.01 -2.57
C GLN A 71 3.85 -12.44 -4.03
N LYS A 72 4.06 -11.48 -4.94
CA LYS A 72 4.15 -11.72 -6.38
C LYS A 72 5.42 -12.47 -6.79
N THR A 73 6.58 -12.02 -6.30
CA THR A 73 7.88 -12.57 -6.71
C THR A 73 8.48 -13.52 -5.69
N LYS A 74 7.92 -13.59 -4.47
CA LYS A 74 8.43 -14.34 -3.31
C LYS A 74 9.82 -13.90 -2.83
N GLU A 75 10.30 -12.76 -3.30
CA GLU A 75 11.58 -12.19 -2.91
C GLU A 75 11.46 -11.36 -1.62
N LEU A 76 12.55 -11.32 -0.86
CA LEU A 76 12.68 -10.48 0.32
C LEU A 76 12.98 -9.03 -0.09
N PHE A 77 12.08 -8.13 0.28
CA PHE A 77 12.27 -6.69 0.13
C PHE A 77 12.69 -6.09 1.47
N LYS A 78 13.85 -5.44 1.49
CA LYS A 78 14.38 -4.75 2.67
C LYS A 78 14.96 -3.40 2.28
N PHE A 79 14.38 -2.31 2.78
CA PHE A 79 14.86 -0.97 2.48
C PHE A 79 14.46 0.03 3.56
N GLU A 80 15.10 1.20 3.54
CA GLU A 80 14.77 2.32 4.42
C GLU A 80 13.61 3.14 3.85
N LEU A 81 12.69 3.52 4.72
CA LEU A 81 11.49 4.27 4.43
C LEU A 81 11.82 5.75 4.32
N LEU A 82 11.24 6.40 3.32
CA LEU A 82 11.33 7.84 3.18
C LEU A 82 10.51 8.53 4.29
N PRO A 83 10.91 9.75 4.73
CA PRO A 83 10.15 10.54 5.71
C PRO A 83 8.64 10.65 5.43
N PRO A 84 8.14 10.88 4.20
CA PRO A 84 6.70 10.91 3.95
C PRO A 84 6.00 9.55 4.15
N ALA A 85 6.67 8.42 3.89
CA ALA A 85 6.12 7.11 4.20
C ALA A 85 6.02 6.90 5.72
N ILE A 86 7.02 7.34 6.49
CA ILE A 86 7.01 7.30 7.95
C ILE A 86 5.87 8.14 8.52
N LYS A 87 5.59 9.32 7.94
CA LYS A 87 4.44 10.15 8.33
C LYS A 87 3.11 9.39 8.16
N ILE A 88 2.94 8.65 7.06
CA ILE A 88 1.75 7.82 6.84
C ILE A 88 1.66 6.70 7.89
N LEU A 89 2.77 6.05 8.23
CA LEU A 89 2.78 5.04 9.29
C LEU A 89 2.38 5.65 10.63
N ASN A 90 2.96 6.78 11.01
CA ASN A 90 2.64 7.45 12.27
C ASN A 90 1.18 7.90 12.36
N TYR A 91 0.54 8.22 11.23
CA TYR A 91 -0.89 8.52 11.17
C TYR A 91 -1.76 7.33 11.62
N TYR A 92 -1.47 6.11 11.14
CA TYR A 92 -2.26 4.92 11.46
C TYR A 92 -1.88 4.24 12.77
N LYS A 93 -0.66 4.49 13.27
CA LYS A 93 -0.14 3.81 14.45
C LYS A 93 -1.07 3.89 15.68
N PRO A 94 -1.67 5.03 16.04
CA PRO A 94 -2.59 5.11 17.18
C PRO A 94 -3.84 4.22 17.04
N GLU A 95 -4.30 3.99 15.82
CA GLU A 95 -5.53 3.23 15.53
C GLU A 95 -5.25 1.73 15.36
N THR A 96 -4.18 1.37 14.65
CA THR A 96 -3.96 -0.02 14.21
C THR A 96 -2.89 -0.77 15.00
N PHE A 97 -2.04 -0.08 15.76
CA PHE A 97 -0.97 -0.73 16.55
C PHE A 97 -1.47 -1.21 17.91
N THR A 98 -2.03 -2.42 17.94
CA THR A 98 -2.29 -3.14 19.21
C THR A 98 -1.13 -4.07 19.57
N THR A 99 -0.64 -4.81 18.59
CA THR A 99 0.52 -5.71 18.72
C THR A 99 1.41 -5.62 17.49
N LYS A 100 2.60 -6.21 17.54
CA LYS A 100 3.47 -6.32 16.36
C LYS A 100 2.84 -7.14 15.22
N GLU A 101 1.88 -8.02 15.53
CA GLU A 101 1.17 -8.83 14.52
C GLU A 101 -0.02 -8.11 13.89
N SER A 102 -0.42 -6.94 14.42
CA SER A 102 -1.50 -6.13 13.85
C SER A 102 -1.10 -5.59 12.47
N PHE A 103 -2.09 -5.48 11.58
CA PHE A 103 -1.89 -4.89 10.26
C PHE A 103 -1.64 -3.39 10.36
N VAL A 104 -0.82 -2.85 9.46
CA VAL A 104 -0.49 -1.42 9.42
C VAL A 104 -1.69 -0.59 9.01
N PHE A 105 -2.39 -1.03 7.96
CA PHE A 105 -3.53 -0.33 7.39
C PHE A 105 -4.85 -1.01 7.78
N PRO A 106 -5.92 -0.24 8.04
CA PRO A 106 -7.24 -0.77 8.39
C PRO A 106 -8.00 -1.29 7.15
N ILE A 107 -7.36 -2.19 6.39
CA ILE A 107 -7.95 -2.79 5.17
C ILE A 107 -8.80 -4.02 5.50
N PHE A 108 -8.40 -4.76 6.54
CA PHE A 108 -9.14 -5.90 7.06
C PHE A 108 -9.81 -5.53 8.38
N ASN A 109 -11.07 -5.94 8.54
CA ASN A 109 -11.84 -5.83 9.79
C ASN A 109 -11.89 -7.19 10.52
N GLU A 110 -12.32 -7.19 11.78
CA GLU A 110 -12.39 -8.39 12.66
C GLU A 110 -13.17 -9.57 12.03
N SER A 111 -14.08 -9.27 11.10
CA SER A 111 -14.85 -10.22 10.29
C SER A 111 -14.01 -11.04 9.30
N HIS A 112 -12.71 -10.73 9.16
CA HIS A 112 -11.78 -11.39 8.24
C HIS A 112 -10.75 -12.24 8.98
N SER A 113 -11.22 -12.98 9.98
CA SER A 113 -10.39 -13.86 10.82
C SER A 113 -10.02 -15.18 10.12
N THR A 114 -10.71 -15.55 9.03
CA THR A 114 -10.44 -16.77 8.27
C THR A 114 -9.61 -16.50 7.01
N PRO A 115 -8.70 -17.43 6.61
CA PRO A 115 -7.96 -17.31 5.36
C PRO A 115 -8.84 -17.07 4.13
N GLN A 116 -10.03 -17.67 4.11
CA GLN A 116 -11.00 -17.52 3.02
C GLN A 116 -11.62 -16.11 2.96
N ALA A 117 -11.96 -15.51 4.10
CA ALA A 117 -12.49 -14.15 4.15
C ALA A 117 -11.43 -13.13 3.67
N LEU A 118 -10.18 -13.32 4.08
CA LEU A 118 -9.04 -12.53 3.59
C LEU A 118 -8.83 -12.69 2.08
N PHE A 119 -8.96 -13.91 1.55
CA PHE A 119 -8.85 -14.18 0.12
C PHE A 119 -9.96 -13.50 -0.68
N ASN A 120 -11.22 -13.66 -0.26
CA ASN A 120 -12.38 -13.08 -0.95
C ASN A 120 -12.34 -11.55 -0.98
N ARG A 121 -11.80 -10.91 0.08
CA ARG A 121 -11.62 -9.44 0.10
C ARG A 121 -10.51 -8.99 -0.86
N LYS A 122 -9.41 -9.73 -0.94
CA LYS A 122 -8.32 -9.46 -1.92
C LYS A 122 -8.81 -9.60 -3.35
N ALA A 123 -9.68 -10.57 -3.64
CA ALA A 123 -10.19 -10.83 -4.98
C ALA A 123 -11.23 -9.79 -5.49
N LYS A 124 -11.75 -8.93 -4.61
CA LYS A 124 -12.71 -7.88 -4.97
C LYS A 124 -12.06 -6.56 -5.44
N PHE A 125 -10.72 -6.50 -5.48
CA PHE A 125 -9.96 -5.33 -5.91
C PHE A 125 -8.93 -5.67 -6.98
#